data_AF-A0A117RRW1-F1
#
_entry.id   AF-A0A117RRW1-F1
#
_cell.length_a   1.000
_cell.length_b   1.000
_cell.length_c   1.000
_cell.angle_alpha   90.00
_cell.angle_beta   90.00
_cell.angle_gamma   90.00
#
_symmetry.space_group_name_H-M   'P 1'
#
loop_
_entity.id
_entity.type
_entity.pdbx_description
1 polymer ?
#
loop_
_entity_poly.entity_id
_entity_poly.type
_entity_poly.pdbx_seq_one_letter_code
_entity_poly.pdbx_strand_id
1 'polypeptide(L)'
;MFRILSDKIAAKVDRAAMKAGASAAQEVGRRLTAELDAAIAGAQSTAGKMGSLVQRAVQAAVDEALRTAVLNATRVHEEHLAQLALIDRTAQTGQDIGAVRLRIEEEMRRSGLTRITAADPEAFNLVNPTEHTDSGTYEVLAPAYADSHTGRIIQRGEMRRMLSGPTAPVADGGSDR
;
A
#
# COMPACT_ATOMS: atom_id res chain seq x y z
N MET A 1 -20.06 -33.64 89.57
CA MET A 1 -19.51 -32.27 89.55
C MET A 1 -18.40 -32.07 88.52
N PHE A 2 -17.48 -33.03 88.32
CA PHE A 2 -16.35 -32.91 87.37
C PHE A 2 -16.69 -32.84 85.86
N ARG A 3 -17.77 -33.49 85.39
CA ARG A 3 -18.18 -33.46 83.97
C ARG A 3 -18.58 -32.06 83.49
N ILE A 4 -19.33 -31.32 84.30
CA ILE A 4 -19.80 -29.95 83.97
C ILE A 4 -18.62 -28.99 83.80
N LEU A 5 -17.56 -29.18 84.59
CA LEU A 5 -16.37 -28.33 84.51
C LEU A 5 -15.55 -28.62 83.25
N SER A 6 -15.45 -29.89 82.84
CA SER A 6 -14.78 -30.29 81.58
C SER A 6 -15.51 -29.76 80.35
N ASP A 7 -16.83 -29.87 80.30
CA ASP A 7 -17.63 -29.38 79.16
C ASP A 7 -17.52 -27.85 79.01
N LYS A 8 -17.44 -27.12 80.13
CA LYS A 8 -17.30 -25.67 80.13
C LYS A 8 -15.91 -25.20 79.65
N ILE A 9 -14.87 -25.99 79.92
CA ILE A 9 -13.52 -25.73 79.44
C ILE A 9 -13.41 -26.04 77.95
N ALA A 10 -13.93 -27.20 77.51
CA ALA A 10 -13.97 -27.58 76.09
C ALA A 10 -14.69 -26.52 75.24
N ALA A 11 -15.88 -26.07 75.67
CA ALA A 11 -16.65 -25.05 74.95
C ALA A 11 -15.97 -23.67 74.91
N LYS A 12 -15.06 -23.37 75.85
CA LYS A 12 -14.29 -22.13 75.88
C LYS A 12 -13.05 -22.21 74.98
N VAL A 13 -12.42 -23.38 74.92
CA VAL A 13 -11.31 -23.68 74.01
C VAL A 13 -11.80 -23.65 72.56
N ASP A 14 -12.93 -24.27 72.24
CA ASP A 14 -13.50 -24.24 70.89
C ASP A 14 -13.84 -22.83 70.42
N ARG A 15 -14.42 -22.00 71.31
CA ARG A 15 -14.69 -20.60 71.02
C ARG A 15 -13.43 -19.77 70.78
N ALA A 16 -12.37 -20.03 71.54
CA ALA A 16 -11.08 -19.35 71.35
C ALA A 16 -10.42 -19.78 70.03
N ALA A 17 -10.47 -21.07 69.70
CA ALA A 17 -9.94 -21.62 68.45
C ALA A 17 -10.68 -21.06 67.23
N MET A 18 -12.02 -20.99 67.27
CA MET A 18 -12.82 -20.38 66.19
C MET A 18 -12.52 -18.89 66.01
N LYS A 19 -12.38 -18.14 67.11
CA LYS A 19 -12.07 -16.71 67.05
C LYS A 19 -10.66 -16.46 66.49
N ALA A 20 -9.68 -17.26 66.89
CA ALA A 20 -8.32 -17.19 66.37
C ALA A 20 -8.28 -17.56 64.87
N GLY A 21 -8.99 -18.61 64.46
CA GLY A 21 -9.12 -19.00 63.06
C GLY A 21 -9.78 -17.92 62.20
N ALA A 22 -10.87 -17.30 62.68
CA ALA A 22 -11.53 -16.19 62.01
C ALA A 22 -10.61 -14.95 61.87
N SER A 23 -9.86 -14.61 62.92
CA SER A 23 -8.91 -13.49 62.89
C SER A 23 -7.75 -13.74 61.93
N ALA A 24 -7.18 -14.95 61.93
CA ALA A 24 -6.10 -15.33 61.02
C ALA A 24 -6.58 -15.33 59.56
N ALA A 25 -7.78 -15.84 59.29
CA ALA A 25 -8.38 -15.78 57.96
C ALA A 25 -8.63 -14.34 57.49
N GLN A 26 -9.06 -13.45 58.39
CA GLN A 26 -9.26 -12.03 58.10
C GLN A 26 -7.94 -11.30 57.77
N GLU A 27 -6.87 -11.62 58.49
CA GLU A 27 -5.56 -11.00 58.25
C GLU A 27 -4.92 -11.51 56.96
N VAL A 28 -5.03 -12.81 56.68
CA VAL A 28 -4.62 -13.39 55.39
C VAL A 28 -5.40 -12.77 54.24
N GLY A 29 -6.72 -12.61 54.39
CA GLY A 29 -7.56 -11.93 53.40
C GLY A 29 -7.11 -10.50 53.14
N ARG A 30 -6.82 -9.71 54.19
CA ARG A 30 -6.32 -8.33 54.05
C ARG A 30 -4.97 -8.25 53.35
N ARG A 31 -4.03 -9.16 53.67
CA ARG A 31 -2.71 -9.21 53.02
C ARG A 31 -2.85 -9.55 51.54
N LEU A 32 -3.67 -10.54 51.20
CA LEU A 32 -3.97 -10.91 49.81
C LEU A 32 -4.60 -9.74 49.03
N THR A 33 -5.53 -9.00 49.63
CA THR A 33 -6.12 -7.82 48.99
C THR A 33 -5.07 -6.73 48.74
N ALA A 34 -4.21 -6.44 49.72
CA ALA A 34 -3.16 -5.44 49.57
C ALA A 34 -2.10 -5.82 48.52
N GLU A 35 -1.73 -7.11 48.44
CA GLU A 35 -0.82 -7.63 47.40
C GLU A 35 -1.47 -7.56 46.02
N LEU A 36 -2.76 -7.88 45.91
CA LEU A 36 -3.51 -7.79 44.65
C LEU A 36 -3.60 -6.33 44.16
N ASP A 37 -3.90 -5.39 45.05
CA ASP A 37 -3.97 -3.95 44.71
C ASP A 37 -2.61 -3.43 44.25
N ALA A 38 -1.51 -3.84 44.91
CA ALA A 38 -0.16 -3.50 44.51
C ALA A 38 0.21 -4.09 43.14
N ALA A 39 -0.19 -5.33 42.85
CA ALA A 39 0.01 -5.97 41.57
C ALA A 39 -0.77 -5.27 40.44
N ILE A 40 -2.03 -4.88 40.70
CA ILE A 40 -2.87 -4.14 39.75
C ILE A 40 -2.24 -2.77 39.45
N ALA A 41 -1.80 -2.03 40.47
CA ALA A 41 -1.14 -0.74 40.30
C ALA A 41 0.15 -0.87 39.47
N GLY A 42 0.95 -1.91 39.72
CA GLY A 42 2.16 -2.21 38.95
C GLY A 42 1.87 -2.55 37.48
N ALA A 43 0.83 -3.35 37.22
CA ALA A 43 0.38 -3.70 35.88
C ALA A 43 -0.13 -2.47 35.10
N GLN A 44 -0.95 -1.63 35.73
CA GLN A 44 -1.46 -0.38 35.13
C GLN A 44 -0.33 0.60 34.81
N SER A 45 0.66 0.75 35.71
CA SER A 45 1.83 1.60 35.46
C SER A 45 2.66 1.12 34.27
N THR A 46 2.87 -0.19 34.19
CA THR A 46 3.62 -0.81 33.07
C THR A 46 2.87 -0.65 31.75
N ALA A 47 1.55 -0.86 31.74
CA ALA A 47 0.71 -0.68 30.57
C ALA A 47 0.72 0.78 30.08
N GLY A 48 0.63 1.76 31.00
CA GLY A 48 0.71 3.19 30.65
C GLY A 48 2.06 3.59 30.06
N LYS A 49 3.17 3.09 30.63
CA LYS A 49 4.52 3.31 30.07
C LYS A 49 4.64 2.71 28.67
N MET A 50 4.20 1.47 28.48
CA MET A 50 4.20 0.79 27.18
C MET A 50 3.39 1.58 26.15
N GLY A 51 2.19 2.02 26.50
CA GLY A 51 1.35 2.86 25.63
C GLY A 51 2.06 4.15 25.21
N SER A 52 2.75 4.82 26.12
CA SER A 52 3.50 6.05 25.82
C SER A 52 4.72 5.82 24.92
N LEU A 53 5.37 4.64 25.03
CA LEU A 53 6.50 4.26 24.18
C LEU A 53 6.02 3.90 22.77
N VAL A 54 4.93 3.14 22.66
CA VAL A 54 4.29 2.83 21.38
C VAL A 54 3.86 4.11 20.68
N GLN A 55 3.20 5.03 21.39
CA GLN A 55 2.77 6.30 20.79
C GLN A 55 3.95 7.15 20.31
N ARG A 56 5.05 7.22 21.06
CA ARG A 56 6.27 7.90 20.61
C ARG A 56 6.92 7.24 19.40
N ALA A 57 6.98 5.90 19.38
CA ALA A 57 7.53 5.16 18.26
C ALA A 57 6.70 5.35 16.99
N VAL A 58 5.36 5.31 17.11
CA VAL A 58 4.44 5.58 16.00
C VAL A 58 4.60 7.01 15.50
N GLN A 59 4.66 8.00 16.40
CA GLN A 59 4.84 9.39 16.00
C GLN A 59 6.17 9.60 15.25
N ALA A 60 7.27 9.04 15.76
CA ALA A 60 8.57 9.12 15.10
C ALA A 60 8.56 8.45 13.71
N ALA A 61 7.88 7.30 13.58
CA ALA A 61 7.74 6.61 12.30
C ALA A 61 6.89 7.42 11.29
N VAL A 62 5.82 8.07 11.76
CA VAL A 62 4.98 8.95 10.94
C VAL A 62 5.76 10.18 10.49
N ASP A 63 6.50 10.81 11.40
CA ASP A 63 7.29 12.01 11.10
C ASP A 63 8.39 11.69 10.06
N GLU A 64 9.07 10.54 10.18
CA GLU A 64 10.08 10.12 9.20
C GLU A 64 9.47 9.73 7.85
N ALA A 65 8.32 9.04 7.86
CA ALA A 65 7.60 8.72 6.63
C ALA A 65 7.14 9.99 5.91
N LEU A 66 6.64 10.98 6.65
CA LEU A 66 6.23 12.27 6.11
C LEU A 66 7.42 13.03 5.54
N ARG A 67 8.53 13.11 6.28
CA ARG A 67 9.77 13.74 5.82
C ARG A 67 10.26 13.10 4.52
N THR A 68 10.29 11.77 4.47
CA THR A 68 10.70 11.01 3.28
C THR A 68 9.76 11.27 2.10
N ALA A 69 8.44 11.27 2.32
CA ALA A 69 7.46 11.56 1.29
C ALA A 69 7.62 12.98 0.73
N VAL A 70 7.84 13.97 1.60
CA VAL A 70 8.06 15.37 1.19
C VAL A 70 9.34 15.50 0.36
N LEU A 71 10.45 14.92 0.82
CA LEU A 71 11.73 14.96 0.07
C LEU A 71 11.63 14.27 -1.29
N ASN A 72 10.91 13.15 -1.36
CA ASN A 72 10.66 12.47 -2.64
C ASN A 72 9.78 13.31 -3.55
N ALA A 73 8.73 13.94 -3.02
CA ALA A 73 7.85 14.81 -3.81
C ALA A 73 8.60 16.02 -4.36
N THR A 74 9.46 16.66 -3.57
CA THR A 74 10.29 17.78 -4.04
C THR A 74 11.27 17.33 -5.11
N ARG A 75 11.91 16.17 -4.93
CA ARG A 75 12.83 15.62 -5.93
C ARG A 75 12.13 15.32 -7.26
N VAL A 76 10.96 14.68 -7.22
CA VAL A 76 10.15 14.40 -8.41
C VAL A 76 9.73 15.71 -9.11
N HIS A 77 9.39 16.74 -8.33
CA HIS A 77 9.03 18.05 -8.88
C HIS A 77 10.22 18.72 -9.59
N GLU A 78 11.40 18.72 -8.97
CA GLU A 78 12.63 19.25 -9.57
C GLU A 78 13.02 18.49 -10.85
N GLU A 79 12.94 17.16 -10.84
CA GLU A 79 13.18 16.31 -12.01
C GLU A 79 12.19 16.64 -13.14
N HIS A 80 10.91 16.86 -12.83
CA HIS A 80 9.90 17.26 -13.81
C HIS A 80 10.19 18.65 -14.41
N LEU A 81 10.55 19.63 -13.59
CA LEU A 81 10.92 20.97 -14.08
C LEU A 81 12.17 20.91 -14.99
N ALA A 82 13.16 20.10 -14.62
CA ALA A 82 14.34 19.89 -15.45
C ALA A 82 14.00 19.25 -16.80
N GLN A 83 13.08 18.27 -16.81
CA GLN A 83 12.57 17.67 -18.05
C GLN A 83 11.86 18.69 -18.94
N LEU A 84 10.99 19.54 -18.37
CA LEU A 84 10.32 20.60 -19.12
C LEU A 84 11.31 21.59 -19.73
N ALA A 85 12.31 22.02 -18.96
CA ALA A 85 13.36 22.92 -19.45
C ALA A 85 14.19 22.27 -20.57
N LEU A 86 14.48 20.98 -20.47
CA LEU A 86 15.17 20.23 -21.51
C LEU A 86 14.34 20.15 -22.81
N ILE A 87 13.03 19.89 -22.70
CA ILE A 87 12.11 19.86 -23.84
C ILE A 87 12.08 21.23 -24.52
N ASP A 88 11.87 22.30 -23.77
CA ASP A 88 11.84 23.68 -24.31
C ASP A 88 13.14 24.05 -25.01
N ARG A 89 14.29 23.80 -24.37
CA ARG A 89 15.61 24.03 -24.99
C ARG A 89 15.79 23.23 -26.28
N THR A 90 15.35 21.97 -26.29
CA THR A 90 15.47 21.11 -27.47
C THR A 90 14.55 21.58 -28.60
N ALA A 91 13.34 22.05 -28.26
CA ALA A 91 12.40 22.62 -29.21
C ALA A 91 12.90 23.95 -29.81
N GLN A 92 13.55 24.81 -29.01
CA GLN A 92 14.10 26.09 -29.49
C GLN A 92 15.36 25.92 -30.34
N THR A 93 16.16 24.88 -30.09
CA THR A 93 17.42 24.63 -30.81
C THR A 93 17.25 23.78 -32.07
N GLY A 94 16.16 23.01 -32.16
CA GLY A 94 15.86 22.18 -33.32
C GLY A 94 15.20 22.96 -34.45
N GLN A 95 15.96 23.34 -35.48
CA GLN A 95 15.36 23.64 -36.79
C GLN A 95 14.81 22.38 -37.48
N ASP A 96 15.14 21.19 -36.96
CA ASP A 96 14.70 19.89 -37.43
C ASP A 96 14.05 19.09 -36.30
N ILE A 97 12.73 18.89 -36.41
CA ILE A 97 11.91 18.09 -35.50
C ILE A 97 12.40 16.63 -35.41
N GLY A 98 13.10 16.12 -36.42
CA GLY A 98 13.69 14.79 -36.44
C GLY A 98 14.77 14.62 -35.37
N ALA A 99 15.63 15.63 -35.19
CA ALA A 99 16.67 15.61 -34.16
C ALA A 99 16.07 15.61 -32.74
N VAL A 100 14.97 16.36 -32.54
CA VAL A 100 14.21 16.37 -31.28
C VAL A 100 13.64 14.98 -31.00
N ARG A 101 13.03 14.33 -32.00
CA ARG A 101 12.47 12.98 -31.87
C ARG A 101 13.53 11.94 -31.51
N LEU A 102 14.69 11.97 -32.18
CA LEU A 102 15.81 11.07 -31.87
C LEU A 102 16.31 11.26 -30.44
N ARG A 103 16.39 12.51 -29.98
CA ARG A 103 16.82 12.79 -28.60
C ARG A 103 15.81 12.28 -27.58
N ILE A 104 14.52 12.47 -27.84
CA ILE A 104 13.45 11.93 -26.99
C ILE A 104 13.51 10.40 -26.96
N GLU A 105 13.71 9.75 -28.11
CA GLU A 105 13.81 8.28 -28.18
C GLU A 105 14.99 7.72 -27.38
N GLU A 106 16.14 8.38 -27.45
CA GLU A 106 17.32 8.03 -26.64
C GLU A 106 17.05 8.23 -25.13
N GLU A 107 16.35 9.30 -24.75
CA GLU A 107 16.01 9.56 -23.35
C GLU A 107 14.95 8.57 -22.82
N MET A 108 13.94 8.22 -23.63
CA MET A 108 12.98 7.16 -23.31
C MET A 108 13.70 5.83 -23.07
N ARG A 109 14.66 5.47 -23.94
CA ARG A 109 15.46 4.26 -23.77
C ARG A 109 16.30 4.28 -22.49
N ARG A 110 16.90 5.42 -22.14
CA ARG A 110 17.70 5.59 -20.90
C ARG A 110 16.87 5.49 -19.63
N SER A 111 15.66 6.04 -19.66
CA SER A 111 14.71 6.01 -18.54
C SER A 111 13.96 4.68 -18.42
N GLY A 112 14.13 3.75 -19.37
CA GLY A 112 13.40 2.50 -19.39
C GLY A 112 11.93 2.68 -19.77
N LEU A 113 11.61 3.66 -20.62
CA LEU A 113 10.30 3.85 -21.22
C LEU A 113 10.27 3.24 -22.62
N THR A 114 9.36 2.31 -22.87
CA THR A 114 9.13 1.69 -24.18
C THR A 114 7.88 2.24 -24.82
N ARG A 115 8.01 2.72 -26.07
CA ARG A 115 6.87 3.11 -26.92
C ARG A 115 6.31 1.86 -27.60
N ILE A 116 5.02 1.61 -27.45
CA ILE A 116 4.29 0.53 -28.12
C ILE A 116 3.48 1.15 -29.26
N THR A 117 3.69 0.65 -30.47
CA THR A 117 3.01 1.10 -31.69
C THR A 117 2.23 -0.02 -32.40
N ALA A 118 2.39 -1.26 -31.95
CA ALA A 118 1.59 -2.38 -32.43
C ALA A 118 0.20 -2.31 -31.77
N ALA A 119 -0.85 -2.54 -32.55
CA ALA A 119 -2.22 -2.52 -32.03
C ALA A 119 -2.46 -3.73 -31.11
N ASP A 120 -2.48 -3.46 -29.80
CA ASP A 120 -2.72 -4.46 -28.76
C ASP A 120 -3.93 -4.03 -27.89
N PRO A 121 -5.02 -4.81 -27.84
CA PRO A 121 -6.18 -4.55 -26.99
C PRO A 121 -5.86 -4.28 -25.52
N GLU A 122 -4.78 -4.84 -24.97
CA GLU A 122 -4.43 -4.67 -23.56
C GLU A 122 -3.70 -3.35 -23.26
N ALA A 123 -2.98 -2.80 -24.24
CA ALA A 123 -2.17 -1.59 -24.09
C ALA A 123 -2.88 -0.30 -24.56
N PHE A 124 -4.02 -0.40 -25.26
CA PHE A 124 -4.67 0.72 -25.92
C PHE A 124 -6.17 0.85 -25.56
N ASN A 125 -6.68 2.08 -25.65
CA ASN A 125 -8.09 2.41 -25.56
C ASN A 125 -8.70 2.49 -26.95
N LEU A 126 -9.93 1.97 -27.10
CA LEU A 126 -10.66 2.03 -28.35
C LEU A 126 -11.45 3.35 -28.45
N VAL A 127 -11.05 4.20 -29.39
CA VAL A 127 -11.79 5.39 -29.79
C VAL A 127 -12.94 4.96 -30.69
N ASN A 128 -14.17 5.37 -30.36
CA ASN A 128 -15.42 4.98 -31.02
C ASN A 128 -15.70 3.46 -31.00
N PRO A 129 -15.96 2.86 -29.82
CA PRO A 129 -16.12 1.41 -29.70
C PRO A 129 -17.32 0.83 -30.45
N THR A 130 -18.28 1.68 -30.86
CA THR A 130 -19.50 1.30 -31.60
C THR A 130 -19.33 1.31 -33.12
N GLU A 131 -18.22 1.84 -33.64
CA GLU A 131 -17.95 1.87 -35.08
C GLU A 131 -17.16 0.63 -35.50
N HIS A 132 -17.50 0.08 -36.67
CA HIS A 132 -16.81 -1.07 -37.28
C HIS A 132 -16.64 -2.28 -36.34
N THR A 133 -17.65 -2.59 -35.52
CA THR A 133 -17.62 -3.68 -34.53
C THR A 133 -17.24 -5.04 -35.11
N ASP A 134 -17.54 -5.24 -36.40
CA ASP A 134 -17.32 -6.47 -37.14
C ASP A 134 -15.88 -6.58 -37.69
N SER A 135 -15.06 -5.54 -37.48
CA SER A 135 -13.66 -5.50 -37.89
C SER A 135 -12.73 -6.02 -36.80
N GLY A 136 -11.88 -6.98 -37.16
CA GLY A 136 -10.75 -7.45 -36.34
C GLY A 136 -9.47 -6.64 -36.54
N THR A 137 -9.49 -5.63 -37.41
CA THR A 137 -8.33 -4.79 -37.74
C THR A 137 -8.40 -3.45 -37.02
N TYR A 138 -7.26 -3.06 -36.44
CA TYR A 138 -7.13 -1.85 -35.65
C TYR A 138 -6.04 -0.94 -36.21
N GLU A 139 -6.29 0.36 -36.14
CA GLU A 139 -5.32 1.41 -36.44
C GLU A 139 -4.94 2.13 -35.16
N VAL A 140 -3.65 2.24 -34.87
CA VAL A 140 -3.13 3.01 -33.75
C VAL A 140 -3.14 4.50 -34.11
N LEU A 141 -3.87 5.29 -33.31
CA LEU A 141 -3.96 6.74 -33.45
C LEU A 141 -2.91 7.45 -32.61
N ALA A 142 -2.67 6.94 -31.40
CA ALA A 142 -1.63 7.43 -30.49
C ALA A 142 -0.92 6.25 -29.82
N PRO A 143 0.41 6.28 -29.67
CA PRO A 143 1.16 5.17 -29.08
C PRO A 143 0.84 4.98 -27.60
N ALA A 144 1.02 3.76 -27.11
CA ALA A 144 1.05 3.46 -25.68
C ALA A 144 2.50 3.51 -25.17
N TYR A 145 2.67 3.64 -23.86
CA TYR A 145 3.97 3.68 -23.19
C TYR A 145 3.99 2.74 -21.99
N ALA A 146 5.04 1.93 -21.89
CA ALA A 146 5.24 0.96 -20.83
C ALA A 146 6.63 1.09 -20.21
N ASP A 147 6.75 0.73 -18.93
CA ASP A 147 8.03 0.60 -18.26
C ASP A 147 8.73 -0.68 -18.72
N SER A 148 9.92 -0.54 -19.29
CA SER A 148 10.73 -1.64 -19.82
C SER A 148 11.14 -2.65 -18.76
N HIS A 149 11.23 -2.27 -17.49
CA HIS A 149 11.69 -3.14 -16.41
C HIS A 149 10.53 -3.97 -15.83
N THR A 150 9.37 -3.35 -15.67
CA THR A 150 8.21 -3.98 -15.01
C THR A 150 7.16 -4.49 -15.98
N GLY A 151 7.21 -4.07 -17.25
CA GLY A 151 6.17 -4.35 -18.25
C GLY A 151 4.86 -3.61 -18.01
N ARG A 152 4.79 -2.76 -16.98
CA ARG A 152 3.56 -2.04 -16.62
C ARG A 152 3.28 -0.93 -17.63
N ILE A 153 2.04 -0.87 -18.13
CA ILE A 153 1.57 0.26 -18.94
C ILE A 153 1.54 1.52 -18.07
N ILE A 154 2.32 2.52 -18.47
CA ILE A 154 2.38 3.84 -17.83
C ILE A 154 1.36 4.78 -18.45
N GLN A 155 1.16 4.68 -19.76
CA GLN A 155 0.14 5.41 -20.50
C GLN A 155 -0.46 4.51 -21.57
N ARG A 156 -1.78 4.33 -21.54
CA ARG A 156 -2.50 3.62 -22.60
C ARG A 156 -2.52 4.48 -23.87
N GLY A 157 -2.32 3.82 -25.01
CA GLY A 157 -2.45 4.46 -26.32
C GLY A 157 -3.90 4.56 -26.76
N GLU A 158 -4.11 5.11 -27.94
CA GLU A 158 -5.43 5.21 -28.56
C GLU A 158 -5.41 4.47 -29.89
N MET A 159 -6.46 3.71 -30.17
CA MET A 159 -6.66 3.03 -31.44
C MET A 159 -8.12 3.07 -31.85
N ARG A 160 -8.40 2.83 -33.13
CA ARG A 160 -9.77 2.68 -33.65
C ARG A 160 -9.89 1.41 -34.49
N ARG A 161 -11.12 0.89 -34.60
CA ARG A 161 -11.41 -0.19 -35.55
C ARG A 161 -11.41 0.38 -36.97
N MET A 162 -10.75 -0.31 -37.87
CA MET A 162 -10.77 0.05 -39.29
C MET A 162 -12.00 -0.53 -39.96
N LEU A 163 -12.56 0.17 -40.96
CA LEU A 163 -13.57 -0.42 -41.84
C LEU A 163 -12.93 -1.61 -42.57
N SER A 164 -13.52 -2.80 -42.43
CA SER A 164 -13.15 -3.95 -43.26
C SER A 164 -13.52 -3.63 -44.72
N GLY A 165 -12.56 -3.13 -45.49
CA GLY A 165 -12.73 -2.95 -46.93
C GLY A 165 -12.90 -4.30 -47.62
N PRO A 166 -13.62 -4.38 -48.75
CA PRO A 166 -13.77 -5.62 -49.48
C PRO A 166 -12.37 -6.13 -49.87
N THR A 167 -12.07 -7.37 -49.47
CA THR A 167 -10.96 -8.16 -50.01
C THR A 167 -10.95 -7.97 -51.52
N ALA A 168 -9.88 -7.37 -52.04
CA ALA A 168 -9.70 -7.20 -53.48
C ALA A 168 -9.94 -8.56 -54.17
N PRO A 169 -10.76 -8.63 -55.23
CA PRO A 169 -10.96 -9.88 -55.92
C PRO A 169 -9.61 -10.35 -56.45
N VAL A 170 -9.25 -11.58 -56.08
CA VAL A 170 -8.14 -12.33 -56.65
C VAL A 170 -8.25 -12.19 -58.16
N ALA A 171 -7.26 -11.55 -58.78
CA ALA A 171 -7.16 -11.50 -60.23
C ALA A 171 -7.00 -12.94 -60.71
N ASP A 172 -8.11 -13.54 -61.13
CA ASP A 172 -8.12 -14.84 -61.78
C ASP A 172 -7.32 -14.69 -63.06
N GLY A 173 -6.15 -15.33 -63.08
CA GLY A 173 -5.24 -15.38 -64.21
C GLY A 173 -5.90 -16.14 -65.34
N GLY A 174 -6.66 -15.41 -66.17
CA GLY A 174 -7.18 -15.90 -67.44
C GLY A 174 -6.07 -16.08 -68.46
N SER A 175 -5.41 -17.24 -68.40
CA SER A 175 -4.83 -17.89 -69.57
C SER A 175 -5.97 -18.32 -70.50
N ASP A 176 -6.19 -17.64 -71.63
CA ASP A 176 -6.45 -18.33 -72.90
C ASP A 176 -6.38 -17.38 -74.13
N ARG A 177 -5.64 -17.86 -75.15
CA ARG A 177 -5.58 -17.50 -76.58
C ARG A 177 -4.65 -16.39 -77.06
#